data_AF-A0A2Z3GX74-F1
#
_entry.id   AF-A0A2Z3GX74-F1
#
_cell.length_a   1.000
_cell.length_b   1.000
_cell.length_c   1.000
_cell.angle_alpha   90.00
_cell.angle_beta   90.00
_cell.angle_gamma   90.00
#
_symmetry.space_group_name_H-M   'P 1'
#
loop_
_entity.id
_entity.type
_entity.pdbx_description
1 polymer ?
#
loop_
_entity_poly.entity_id
_entity_poly.type
_entity_poly.pdbx_seq_one_letter_code
_entity_poly.pdbx_strand_id
1 'polypeptide(L)'
;MKTPFLALLLLSGWSAVAQTAPACPVLATYPSAQAWVANVRQLPLKQQVAALQQRVVCDASVRGWEPAVCTLPLSAAQRQAYEEKCRQAEAADPRPRAAVLLCVVNGRLVAPGAPAELRRLLAHKRIRRLEFLDGASAAARYGSRGAAGVALVTAK
;
A
#
# COMPACT_ATOMS: atom_id res chain seq x y z
N MET A 1 25.00 66.53 -1.89
CA MET A 1 24.62 66.43 -0.46
C MET A 1 23.65 65.25 -0.35
N LYS A 2 24.17 64.08 0.06
CA LYS A 2 24.00 63.45 1.38
C LYS A 2 22.58 62.88 1.62
N THR A 3 22.51 61.56 1.42
CA THR A 3 21.61 60.51 1.95
C THR A 3 21.20 60.71 3.43
N PRO A 4 20.06 60.13 3.91
CA PRO A 4 19.92 58.67 4.13
C PRO A 4 18.54 58.09 3.74
N PHE A 5 18.45 56.88 3.15
CA PHE A 5 18.61 55.54 3.75
C PHE A 5 17.64 55.24 4.91
N LEU A 6 16.58 54.50 4.62
CA LEU A 6 15.99 53.52 5.54
C LEU A 6 15.30 52.44 4.71
N ALA A 7 16.09 51.42 4.37
CA ALA A 7 15.63 50.20 3.74
C ALA A 7 14.92 49.35 4.80
N LEU A 8 13.62 49.12 4.60
CA LEU A 8 12.86 48.10 5.30
C LEU A 8 13.42 46.72 4.90
N LEU A 9 14.25 46.14 5.76
CA LEU A 9 14.56 44.71 5.73
C LEU A 9 13.34 43.95 6.28
N LEU A 10 12.35 43.72 5.42
CA LEU A 10 11.37 42.65 5.64
C LEU A 10 12.11 41.33 5.47
N LEU A 11 12.59 40.81 6.60
CA LEU A 11 13.04 39.43 6.75
C LEU A 11 11.88 38.53 6.32
N SER A 12 11.95 38.11 5.07
CA SER A 12 11.21 36.99 4.50
C SER A 12 11.69 35.74 5.24
N GLY A 13 11.06 35.50 6.39
CA GLY A 13 11.03 34.18 7.01
C GLY A 13 10.32 33.24 6.06
N TRP A 14 11.04 32.75 5.05
CA TRP A 14 10.68 31.55 4.33
C TRP A 14 10.61 30.45 5.37
N SER A 15 9.41 30.24 5.90
CA SER A 15 9.05 28.99 6.50
C SER A 15 9.30 27.96 5.41
N ALA A 16 10.43 27.27 5.50
CA ALA A 16 10.62 26.01 4.83
C ALA A 16 9.47 25.14 5.30
N VAL A 17 8.38 25.13 4.53
CA VAL A 17 7.30 24.17 4.69
C VAL A 17 8.02 22.85 4.50
N ALA A 18 8.33 22.19 5.61
CA ALA A 18 8.69 20.79 5.61
C ALA A 18 7.57 20.14 4.80
N GLN A 19 7.89 19.74 3.56
CA GLN A 19 6.97 18.99 2.74
C GLN A 19 6.77 17.68 3.49
N THR A 20 5.74 17.66 4.34
CA THR A 20 5.20 16.45 4.91
C THR A 20 5.00 15.52 3.73
N ALA A 21 5.69 14.38 3.75
CA ALA A 21 5.49 13.36 2.74
C ALA A 21 3.98 13.19 2.55
N PRO A 22 3.47 13.18 1.30
CA PRO A 22 2.03 13.18 1.06
C PRO A 22 1.38 12.10 1.92
N ALA A 23 0.42 12.51 2.75
CA ALA A 23 -0.21 11.63 3.71
C ALA A 23 -0.69 10.37 2.98
N CYS A 24 -0.20 9.22 3.41
CA CYS A 24 -0.54 7.95 2.80
C CYS A 24 -2.06 7.72 2.89
N PRO A 25 -2.80 7.67 1.77
CA PRO A 25 -4.24 7.46 1.84
C PRO A 25 -4.50 6.03 2.33
N VAL A 26 -5.04 5.91 3.54
CA VAL A 26 -5.56 4.66 4.07
C VAL A 26 -6.88 4.37 3.37
N LEU A 27 -6.90 3.35 2.50
CA LEU A 27 -8.13 2.92 1.84
C LEU A 27 -8.86 1.97 2.79
N ALA A 28 -9.69 2.57 3.63
CA ALA A 28 -10.32 1.89 4.76
C ALA A 28 -11.30 0.80 4.30
N THR A 29 -11.91 0.91 3.11
CA THR A 29 -12.98 0.02 2.65
C THR A 29 -12.70 -0.61 1.29
N TYR A 30 -13.30 -1.77 0.99
CA TYR A 30 -13.18 -2.39 -0.33
C TYR A 30 -13.65 -1.46 -1.48
N PRO A 31 -14.77 -0.72 -1.39
CA PRO A 31 -15.15 0.25 -2.42
C PRO A 31 -14.08 1.33 -2.66
N SER A 32 -13.45 1.86 -1.61
CA SER A 32 -12.37 2.85 -1.75
C SER A 32 -11.13 2.27 -2.45
N ALA A 33 -10.80 1.01 -2.17
CA ALA A 33 -9.73 0.29 -2.86
C ALA A 33 -10.05 0.02 -4.34
N GLN A 34 -11.28 -0.38 -4.65
CA GLN A 34 -11.73 -0.61 -6.01
C GLN A 34 -11.76 0.67 -6.84
N ALA A 35 -12.22 1.79 -6.26
CA ALA A 35 -12.18 3.10 -6.91
C ALA A 35 -10.74 3.51 -7.24
N TRP A 36 -9.80 3.26 -6.33
CA TRP A 36 -8.37 3.49 -6.59
C TRP A 36 -7.87 2.64 -7.76
N VAL A 37 -8.20 1.34 -7.79
CA VAL A 37 -7.83 0.45 -8.91
C VAL A 37 -8.38 0.96 -10.25
N ALA A 38 -9.67 1.34 -10.28
CA ALA A 38 -10.33 1.86 -11.48
C ALA A 38 -9.65 3.13 -11.99
N ASN A 39 -9.31 4.07 -11.09
CA ASN A 39 -8.63 5.31 -11.43
C ASN A 39 -7.21 5.07 -11.96
N VAL A 40 -6.43 4.21 -11.28
CA VAL A 40 -5.05 3.94 -11.67
C VAL A 40 -4.97 3.22 -13.02
N ARG A 41 -5.90 2.32 -13.31
CA ARG A 41 -5.92 1.56 -14.58
C ARG A 41 -6.00 2.48 -15.81
N GLN A 42 -6.60 3.67 -15.68
CA GLN A 42 -6.71 4.64 -16.78
C GLN A 42 -5.44 5.48 -17.01
N LEU A 43 -4.49 5.42 -16.09
CA LEU A 43 -3.26 6.23 -16.18
C LEU A 43 -2.26 5.62 -17.17
N PRO A 44 -1.37 6.41 -17.79
CA PRO A 44 -0.20 5.88 -18.50
C PRO A 44 0.70 5.03 -17.59
N LEU A 45 1.34 3.99 -18.14
CA LEU A 45 2.12 3.00 -17.38
C LEU A 45 3.07 3.61 -16.34
N LYS A 46 3.81 4.67 -16.70
CA LYS A 46 4.74 5.34 -15.78
C LYS A 46 4.04 5.89 -14.52
N GLN A 47 2.84 6.44 -14.69
CA GLN A 47 2.02 6.94 -13.58
C GLN A 47 1.38 5.79 -12.79
N GLN A 48 0.98 4.70 -13.46
CA GLN A 48 0.50 3.50 -12.77
C GLN A 48 1.57 2.92 -11.84
N VAL A 49 2.82 2.83 -12.31
CA VAL A 49 3.95 2.34 -11.51
C VAL A 49 4.20 3.25 -10.31
N ALA A 50 4.13 4.57 -10.47
CA ALA A 50 4.28 5.52 -9.37
C ALA A 50 3.14 5.40 -8.35
N ALA A 51 1.90 5.26 -8.81
CA ALA A 51 0.74 5.03 -7.93
C ALA A 51 0.87 3.71 -7.16
N LEU A 52 1.28 2.63 -7.83
CA LEU A 52 1.52 1.34 -7.20
C LEU A 52 2.65 1.41 -6.17
N GLN A 53 3.74 2.12 -6.46
CA GLN A 53 4.82 2.38 -5.51
C GLN A 53 4.31 3.04 -4.24
N GLN A 54 3.56 4.14 -4.39
CA GLN A 54 2.99 4.84 -3.25
C GLN A 54 2.05 3.93 -2.47
N ARG A 55 1.16 3.20 -3.18
CA ARG A 55 0.20 2.30 -2.55
C ARG A 55 0.87 1.21 -1.72
N VAL A 56 1.89 0.57 -2.28
CA VAL A 56 2.65 -0.50 -1.62
C VAL A 56 3.39 0.01 -0.38
N VAL A 57 3.90 1.24 -0.41
CA VAL A 57 4.50 1.89 0.77
C VAL A 57 3.43 2.17 1.83
N CYS A 58 2.27 2.68 1.45
CA CYS A 58 1.18 2.97 2.38
C CYS A 58 0.60 1.70 3.00
N ASP A 59 0.47 0.62 2.22
CA ASP A 59 -0.05 -0.65 2.71
C ASP A 59 0.90 -1.35 3.70
N ALA A 60 2.15 -0.89 3.84
CA ALA A 60 3.08 -1.40 4.85
C ALA A 60 2.80 -0.85 6.26
N SER A 61 2.13 0.30 6.39
CA SER A 61 1.82 0.93 7.68
C SER A 61 0.45 0.54 8.25
N VAL A 62 -0.32 -0.27 7.52
CA VAL A 62 -1.68 -0.71 7.89
C VAL A 62 -1.69 -2.21 8.14
N ARG A 63 -2.76 -2.70 8.77
CA ARG A 63 -3.07 -4.13 8.83
C ARG A 63 -4.19 -4.46 7.85
N GLY A 64 -4.07 -5.59 7.17
CA GLY A 64 -5.12 -6.11 6.28
C GLY A 64 -6.39 -6.43 7.05
N TRP A 65 -7.52 -6.48 6.34
CA TRP A 65 -8.79 -6.93 6.92
C TRP A 65 -8.81 -8.43 7.16
N GLU A 66 -8.03 -9.17 6.38
CA GLU A 66 -7.82 -10.58 6.67
C GLU A 66 -6.91 -10.73 7.89
N PRO A 67 -7.26 -11.67 8.80
CA PRO A 67 -6.35 -12.07 9.86
C PRO A 67 -4.99 -12.43 9.23
N ALA A 68 -3.89 -12.02 9.86
CA ALA A 68 -2.58 -12.53 9.46
C ALA A 68 -2.69 -14.04 9.55
N VAL A 69 -2.62 -14.72 8.39
CA VAL A 69 -3.15 -16.07 8.28
C VAL A 69 -2.40 -17.00 9.21
N CYS A 70 -3.05 -17.23 10.34
CA CYS A 70 -2.75 -18.25 11.29
C CYS A 70 -3.34 -19.54 10.74
N THR A 71 -2.76 -20.08 9.67
CA THR A 71 -3.10 -21.41 9.17
C THR A 71 -1.88 -22.29 9.32
N LEU A 72 -1.62 -22.72 10.55
CA LEU A 72 -0.84 -23.92 10.77
C LEU A 72 -1.79 -25.12 10.75
N PRO A 73 -1.40 -26.25 10.14
CA PRO A 73 -2.16 -27.49 10.29
C PRO A 73 -2.07 -27.92 11.76
N LEU A 74 -3.11 -27.64 12.52
CA LEU A 74 -3.20 -27.95 13.95
C LEU A 74 -4.19 -29.08 14.19
N SER A 75 -3.89 -29.90 15.20
CA SER A 75 -4.87 -30.85 15.72
C SER A 75 -6.08 -30.09 16.30
N ALA A 76 -7.22 -30.79 16.43
CA ALA A 76 -8.42 -30.19 17.03
C ALA A 76 -8.15 -29.63 18.44
N ALA A 77 -7.29 -30.29 19.23
CA ALA A 77 -6.92 -29.85 20.57
C ALA A 77 -6.04 -28.58 20.58
N GLN A 78 -5.26 -28.34 19.54
CA GLN A 78 -4.36 -27.17 19.45
C GLN A 78 -5.06 -25.92 18.89
N ARG A 79 -6.21 -26.10 18.23
CA ARG A 79 -6.89 -25.05 17.46
C ARG A 79 -7.31 -23.87 18.33
N GLN A 80 -7.95 -24.13 19.47
CA GLN A 80 -8.51 -23.07 20.33
C GLN A 80 -7.42 -22.17 20.93
N ALA A 81 -6.34 -22.75 21.45
CA ALA A 81 -5.22 -21.99 22.01
C ALA A 81 -4.49 -21.15 20.95
N TYR A 82 -4.45 -21.65 19.71
CA TYR A 82 -3.85 -20.94 18.59
C TYR A 82 -4.73 -19.80 18.08
N GLU A 83 -6.03 -20.03 17.88
CA GLU A 83 -6.99 -19.00 17.52
C GLU A 83 -7.00 -17.85 18.53
N GLU A 84 -6.92 -18.16 19.82
CA GLU A 84 -6.82 -17.16 20.88
C GLU A 84 -5.52 -16.34 20.77
N LYS A 85 -4.36 -16.99 20.54
CA LYS A 85 -3.09 -16.28 20.29
C LYS A 85 -3.17 -15.37 19.07
N CYS A 86 -3.85 -15.79 18.01
CA CYS A 86 -4.03 -14.97 16.81
C CYS A 86 -4.94 -13.78 17.08
N ARG A 87 -6.03 -13.97 17.82
CA ARG A 87 -6.90 -12.87 18.26
C ARG A 87 -6.15 -11.86 19.13
N GLN A 88 -5.31 -12.34 20.06
CA GLN A 88 -4.48 -11.49 20.91
C GLN A 88 -3.44 -10.70 20.09
N ALA A 89 -2.76 -11.37 19.15
CA ALA A 89 -1.82 -10.71 18.25
C ALA A 89 -2.50 -9.63 17.39
N GLU A 90 -3.71 -9.90 16.89
CA GLU A 90 -4.50 -8.91 16.16
C GLU A 90 -4.95 -7.75 17.03
N ALA A 91 -5.38 -8.01 18.27
CA ALA A 91 -5.79 -6.98 19.21
C ALA A 91 -4.62 -6.09 19.64
N ALA A 92 -3.42 -6.66 19.74
CA ALA A 92 -2.20 -5.97 20.09
C ALA A 92 -1.58 -5.16 18.93
N ASP A 93 -1.98 -5.39 17.68
CA ASP A 93 -1.48 -4.65 16.52
C ASP A 93 -2.12 -3.25 16.45
N PRO A 94 -1.34 -2.17 16.68
CA PRO A 94 -1.87 -0.80 16.75
C PRO A 94 -2.18 -0.22 15.36
N ARG A 95 -1.82 -0.91 14.27
CA ARG A 95 -2.00 -0.37 12.92
C ARG A 95 -3.49 -0.26 12.56
N PRO A 96 -3.88 0.76 11.77
CA PRO A 96 -5.27 0.87 11.29
C PRO A 96 -5.60 -0.27 10.31
N ARG A 97 -6.86 -0.72 10.30
CA ARG A 97 -7.35 -1.70 9.32
C ARG A 97 -7.57 -1.04 7.96
N ALA A 98 -7.12 -1.67 6.89
CA ALA A 98 -7.30 -1.18 5.52
C ALA A 98 -7.46 -2.31 4.50
N ALA A 99 -8.12 -2.01 3.40
CA ALA A 99 -8.25 -2.90 2.25
C ALA A 99 -6.92 -2.96 1.48
N VAL A 100 -6.00 -3.83 1.89
CA VAL A 100 -4.64 -3.93 1.33
C VAL A 100 -4.65 -4.53 -0.07
N LEU A 101 -3.91 -3.91 -1.00
CA LEU A 101 -3.80 -4.39 -2.37
C LEU A 101 -2.90 -5.64 -2.44
N LEU A 102 -3.40 -6.71 -3.05
CA LEU A 102 -2.57 -7.90 -3.29
C LEU A 102 -1.64 -7.68 -4.48
N CYS A 103 -0.37 -8.05 -4.37
CA CYS A 103 0.60 -7.94 -5.46
C CYS A 103 1.08 -9.31 -5.91
N VAL A 104 1.14 -9.52 -7.23
CA VAL A 104 1.68 -10.71 -7.86
C VAL A 104 2.75 -10.28 -8.85
N VAL A 105 3.98 -10.75 -8.66
CA VAL A 105 5.13 -10.41 -9.51
C VAL A 105 5.56 -11.65 -10.27
N ASN A 106 5.58 -11.59 -11.61
CA ASN A 106 5.96 -12.72 -12.47
C ASN A 106 5.23 -14.03 -12.08
N GLY A 107 3.94 -13.93 -11.75
CA GLY A 107 3.11 -15.06 -11.31
C GLY A 107 3.27 -15.48 -9.85
N ARG A 108 4.20 -14.87 -9.09
CA ARG A 108 4.42 -15.19 -7.68
C ARG A 108 3.72 -14.18 -6.77
N LEU A 109 2.92 -14.67 -5.83
CA LEU A 109 2.26 -13.83 -4.84
C LEU A 109 3.30 -13.24 -3.88
N VAL A 110 3.19 -11.94 -3.68
CA VAL A 110 4.08 -11.16 -2.84
C VAL A 110 3.32 -10.79 -1.57
N ALA A 111 3.94 -11.01 -0.41
CA ALA A 111 3.32 -10.71 0.87
C ALA A 111 2.89 -9.24 0.97
N PRO A 112 1.74 -8.94 1.62
CA PRO A 112 1.35 -7.57 1.94
C PRO A 112 2.45 -6.82 2.71
N GLY A 113 2.56 -5.51 2.51
CA GLY A 113 3.57 -4.70 3.19
C GLY A 113 4.97 -4.70 2.55
N ALA A 114 5.04 -5.05 1.25
CA ALA A 114 6.18 -4.73 0.41
C ALA A 114 7.49 -5.44 0.82
N PRO A 115 7.61 -6.77 0.64
CA PRO A 115 8.91 -7.43 0.77
C PRO A 115 9.91 -6.71 -0.14
N ALA A 116 11.15 -6.60 0.34
CA ALA A 116 12.20 -5.79 -0.28
C ALA A 116 12.34 -6.01 -1.81
N GLU A 117 11.98 -7.20 -2.28
CA GLU A 117 11.92 -7.58 -3.70
C GLU A 117 10.97 -6.69 -4.54
N LEU A 118 9.71 -6.50 -4.12
CA LEU A 118 8.75 -5.66 -4.84
C LEU A 118 9.20 -4.20 -4.84
N ARG A 119 9.74 -3.71 -3.71
CA ARG A 119 10.30 -2.35 -3.62
C ARG A 119 11.49 -2.17 -4.56
N ARG A 120 12.40 -3.14 -4.65
CA ARG A 120 13.53 -3.10 -5.61
C ARG A 120 13.05 -3.08 -7.06
N LEU A 121 12.12 -3.98 -7.43
CA LEU A 121 11.61 -4.05 -8.80
C LEU A 121 10.92 -2.77 -9.24
N LEU A 122 10.10 -2.20 -8.35
CA LEU A 122 9.47 -0.91 -8.56
C LEU A 122 10.51 0.21 -8.65
N ALA A 123 11.47 0.30 -7.71
CA ALA A 123 12.48 1.36 -7.67
C ALA A 123 13.37 1.40 -8.92
N HIS A 124 13.74 0.24 -9.46
CA HIS A 124 14.55 0.13 -10.68
C HIS A 124 13.73 0.22 -11.98
N LYS A 125 12.42 0.49 -11.91
CA LYS A 125 11.51 0.63 -13.06
C LYS A 125 11.62 -0.54 -14.06
N ARG A 126 11.85 -1.75 -13.56
CA ARG A 126 11.98 -2.96 -14.39
C ARG A 126 10.63 -3.53 -14.79
N ILE A 127 9.55 -2.76 -14.72
CA ILE A 127 8.20 -3.22 -15.03
C ILE A 127 7.98 -3.11 -16.54
N ARG A 128 7.68 -4.25 -17.17
CA ARG A 128 7.30 -4.37 -18.57
C ARG A 128 5.81 -4.18 -18.76
N ARG A 129 5.01 -4.75 -17.85
CA ARG A 129 3.55 -4.71 -17.89
C ARG A 129 3.01 -4.64 -16.47
N LEU A 130 1.97 -3.85 -16.31
CA LEU A 130 1.19 -3.76 -15.09
C LEU A 130 -0.27 -3.94 -15.46
N GLU A 131 -0.93 -4.84 -14.76
CA GLU A 131 -2.37 -5.04 -14.87
C GLU A 131 -3.00 -4.97 -13.49
N PHE A 132 -4.25 -4.53 -13.46
CA PHE A 132 -5.03 -4.55 -12.24
C PHE A 132 -6.25 -5.42 -12.44
N LEU A 133 -6.56 -6.25 -11.46
CA LEU A 133 -7.85 -6.93 -11.35
C LEU A 133 -8.68 -6.19 -10.30
N ASP A 134 -9.93 -5.90 -10.64
CA ASP A 134 -10.91 -5.36 -9.69
C ASP A 134 -11.36 -6.43 -8.69
N GLY A 135 -12.00 -6.00 -7.59
CA GLY A 135 -12.30 -6.86 -6.44
C GLY A 135 -13.08 -8.13 -6.78
N ALA A 136 -14.01 -8.10 -7.74
CA ALA A 136 -14.76 -9.29 -8.14
C ALA A 136 -13.88 -10.29 -8.93
N SER A 137 -13.21 -9.82 -9.99
CA SER A 137 -12.33 -10.65 -10.82
C SER A 137 -11.12 -11.16 -10.03
N ALA A 138 -10.61 -10.34 -9.11
CA ALA A 138 -9.53 -10.67 -8.21
C ALA A 138 -9.97 -11.71 -7.16
N ALA A 139 -11.13 -11.53 -6.54
CA ALA A 139 -11.62 -12.48 -5.54
C ALA A 139 -11.91 -13.86 -6.15
N ALA A 140 -12.42 -13.91 -7.38
CA ALA A 140 -12.61 -15.16 -8.10
C ALA A 140 -11.31 -15.97 -8.27
N ARG A 141 -10.16 -15.29 -8.38
CA ARG A 141 -8.85 -15.93 -8.62
C ARG A 141 -8.01 -16.10 -7.37
N TYR A 142 -8.12 -15.20 -6.40
CA TYR A 142 -7.26 -15.13 -5.22
C TYR A 142 -8.02 -15.23 -3.89
N GLY A 143 -9.32 -15.53 -3.94
CA GLY A 143 -10.18 -15.59 -2.76
C GLY A 143 -10.37 -14.24 -2.10
N SER A 144 -10.73 -14.25 -0.82
CA SER A 144 -10.98 -13.03 -0.03
C SER A 144 -9.78 -12.06 0.01
N ARG A 145 -8.54 -12.56 -0.18
CA ARG A 145 -7.31 -11.74 -0.30
C ARG A 145 -7.30 -10.82 -1.51
N GLY A 146 -8.00 -11.21 -2.57
CA GLY A 146 -8.13 -10.43 -3.79
C GLY A 146 -9.24 -9.38 -3.73
N ALA A 147 -10.09 -9.36 -2.71
CA ALA A 147 -11.30 -8.52 -2.70
C ALA A 147 -11.02 -7.00 -2.75
N ALA A 148 -9.85 -6.57 -2.27
CA ALA A 148 -9.38 -5.19 -2.37
C ALA A 148 -8.76 -4.84 -3.73
N GLY A 149 -8.65 -5.81 -4.62
CA GLY A 149 -7.97 -5.72 -5.92
C GLY A 149 -6.61 -6.39 -5.91
N VAL A 150 -6.10 -6.66 -7.13
CA VAL A 150 -4.79 -7.29 -7.36
C VAL A 150 -4.01 -6.51 -8.39
N ALA A 151 -2.74 -6.23 -8.12
CA ALA A 151 -1.77 -5.77 -9.11
C ALA A 151 -0.94 -6.95 -9.63
N LEU A 152 -1.03 -7.22 -10.94
CA LEU A 152 -0.20 -8.18 -11.66
C LEU A 152 0.97 -7.44 -12.31
N VAL A 153 2.17 -7.66 -11.79
CA VAL A 153 3.40 -7.03 -12.22
C VAL A 153 4.20 -8.02 -13.05
N THR A 154 4.52 -7.66 -14.29
CA THR A 154 5.51 -8.39 -15.10
C THR A 154 6.79 -7.57 -15.16
N ALA A 155 7.88 -8.13 -14.63
CA ALA A 155 9.20 -7.51 -14.67
C ALA A 155 10.02 -7.96 -15.88
N LYS A 156 11.08 -7.20 -16.20
CA LYS A 156 12.09 -7.51 -17.22
C LYS A 156 13.17 -8.45 -16.70
#